data_AF-A0A7Y5QN86-F1
#
_entry.id   AF-A0A7Y5QN86-F1
#
_cell.length_a   1.000
_cell.length_b   1.000
_cell.length_c   1.000
_cell.angle_alpha   90.00
_cell.angle_beta   90.00
_cell.angle_gamma   90.00
#
_symmetry.space_group_name_H-M   'P 1'
#
loop_
_entity.id
_entity.type
_entity.pdbx_description
1 polymer ?
#
loop_
_entity_poly.entity_id
_entity_poly.type
_entity_poly.pdbx_seq_one_letter_code
_entity_poly.pdbx_strand_id
1 'polypeptide(L)'
;MEALSPFAAHFARLVSRLVHEPEHPDAHKEELRSALAQLSNQPATLSLHDLASLVAAAAAEGAADEALRLVGELAMRMAAHSVRSLSFEPALPAREIADVARALAADPVPGDEGASFDARLVALALTGVSAEIGSSGFVRRAALGAFPSKAAPVRTPSASVLAIAGDGPAGAAAAAPRPKRASDSQVMMQDQLMRHASADEGVAALLDRLDGAVKAANPSALVDDVMLAVEDLGNRGQWVDLVRILERLHDHHEALADGDARRAFLMGIRRLQRPVLMQGIARLLPERRDLRASCTRVLVQAGEAGADALIDNLISSEVSSERRAYLEVLKQCPAAANALQHLLSDDRWYVVRNAAALLGELRVVAAERRLSELA
;
A
#
# COMPACT_ATOMS: atom_id res chain seq x y z
N MET A 1 19.81 33.26 -7.37
CA MET A 1 19.15 32.61 -8.52
C MET A 1 20.16 31.64 -9.09
N GLU A 2 19.90 30.34 -8.98
CA GLU A 2 20.69 29.36 -9.71
C GLU A 2 20.45 29.60 -11.21
N ALA A 3 21.52 29.70 -12.00
CA ALA A 3 21.39 29.91 -13.43
C ALA A 3 20.94 28.59 -14.10
N LEU A 4 20.12 28.69 -15.15
CA LEU A 4 19.72 27.54 -15.95
C LEU A 4 20.98 26.81 -16.46
N SER A 5 21.10 25.52 -16.13
CA SER A 5 22.22 24.71 -16.60
C SER A 5 22.21 24.62 -18.15
N PRO A 6 23.35 24.78 -18.83
CA PRO A 6 23.45 24.57 -20.27
C PRO A 6 22.95 23.19 -20.72
N PHE A 7 23.17 22.15 -19.90
CA PHE A 7 22.65 20.82 -20.16
C PHE A 7 21.11 20.80 -20.16
N ALA A 8 20.49 21.40 -19.14
CA ALA A 8 19.03 21.48 -19.03
C ALA A 8 18.41 22.20 -20.24
N ALA A 9 19.04 23.27 -20.71
CA ALA A 9 18.56 24.02 -21.88
C ALA A 9 18.61 23.21 -23.19
N HIS A 10 19.68 22.43 -23.42
CA HIS A 10 19.78 21.55 -24.59
C HIS A 10 18.89 20.31 -24.48
N PHE A 11 18.76 19.75 -23.28
CA PHE A 11 17.87 18.61 -23.03
C PHE A 11 16.40 18.99 -23.22
N ALA A 12 15.98 20.17 -22.74
CA ALA A 12 14.64 20.71 -22.96
C ALA A 12 14.35 20.93 -24.46
N ARG A 13 15.31 21.49 -25.21
CA ARG A 13 15.22 21.60 -26.68
C ARG A 13 15.06 20.26 -27.37
N LEU A 14 15.84 19.26 -26.97
CA LEU A 14 15.75 17.91 -27.53
C LEU A 14 14.36 17.31 -27.30
N VAL A 15 13.82 17.40 -26.08
CA VAL A 15 12.47 16.88 -25.75
C VAL A 15 11.40 17.62 -26.56
N SER A 16 11.45 18.95 -26.63
CA SER A 16 10.48 19.76 -27.38
C SER A 16 10.49 19.44 -28.89
N ARG A 17 11.68 19.28 -29.49
CA ARG A 17 11.79 18.86 -30.90
C ARG A 17 11.25 17.45 -31.13
N LEU A 18 11.50 16.50 -30.23
CA LEU A 18 10.94 15.15 -30.34
C LEU A 18 9.41 15.15 -30.28
N VAL A 19 8.81 16.09 -29.56
CA VAL A 19 7.36 16.27 -29.47
C VAL A 19 6.78 16.95 -30.71
N HIS A 20 7.40 18.04 -31.17
CA HIS A 20 6.81 18.92 -32.19
C HIS A 20 7.35 18.71 -33.61
N GLU A 21 8.57 18.18 -33.76
CA GLU A 21 9.29 18.03 -35.03
C GLU A 21 9.82 16.59 -35.23
N PRO A 22 9.01 15.53 -35.04
CA PRO A 22 9.50 14.14 -35.06
C PRO A 22 10.16 13.73 -36.39
N GLU A 23 9.85 14.43 -37.48
CA GLU A 23 10.35 14.17 -38.83
C GLU A 23 11.76 14.72 -39.11
N HIS A 24 12.39 15.44 -38.17
CA HIS A 24 13.70 16.09 -38.37
C HIS A 24 14.83 15.41 -37.56
N PRO A 25 15.29 14.20 -37.95
CA PRO A 25 16.25 13.43 -37.17
C PRO A 25 17.62 14.10 -37.04
N ASP A 26 18.01 14.96 -37.99
CA ASP A 26 19.31 15.63 -37.94
C ASP A 26 19.33 16.76 -36.90
N ALA A 27 18.21 17.46 -36.71
CA ALA A 27 18.05 18.43 -35.64
C ALA A 27 18.10 17.74 -34.25
N HIS A 28 17.48 16.56 -34.12
CA HIS A 28 17.58 15.76 -32.88
C HIS A 28 19.03 15.37 -32.55
N LYS A 29 19.81 14.95 -33.57
CA LYS A 29 21.22 14.59 -33.39
C LYS A 29 22.06 15.80 -32.97
N GLU A 30 21.78 16.99 -33.50
CA GLU A 30 22.51 18.20 -33.17
C GLU A 30 22.29 18.63 -31.71
N GLU A 31 21.04 18.63 -31.24
CA GLU A 31 20.74 18.95 -29.83
C GLU A 31 21.28 17.87 -28.89
N LEU A 32 21.21 16.59 -29.28
CA LEU A 32 21.80 15.49 -28.50
C LEU A 32 23.33 15.65 -28.37
N ARG A 33 24.04 16.02 -29.45
CA ARG A 33 25.48 16.30 -29.38
C ARG A 33 25.78 17.47 -28.45
N SER A 34 24.95 18.51 -28.48
CA SER A 34 25.10 19.68 -27.60
C SER A 34 24.87 19.33 -26.13
N ALA A 35 23.86 18.53 -25.81
CA ALA A 35 23.62 18.03 -24.46
C ALA A 35 24.78 17.13 -23.95
N LEU A 36 25.28 16.22 -24.80
CA LEU A 36 26.41 15.36 -24.47
C LEU A 36 27.70 16.14 -24.20
N ALA A 37 27.95 17.21 -24.95
CA ALA A 37 29.11 18.07 -24.73
C ALA A 37 29.10 18.66 -23.30
N GLN A 38 27.93 19.02 -22.78
CA GLN A 38 27.78 19.54 -21.41
C GLN A 38 27.94 18.45 -20.34
N LEU A 39 27.50 17.22 -20.61
CA LEU A 39 27.58 16.08 -19.68
C LEU A 39 28.97 15.40 -19.66
N SER A 40 29.87 15.78 -20.58
CA SER A 40 31.16 15.11 -20.73
C SER A 40 32.06 15.16 -19.48
N ASN A 41 31.92 16.20 -18.65
CA ASN A 41 32.83 16.46 -17.52
C ASN A 41 32.16 16.49 -16.15
N GLN A 42 30.82 16.60 -16.08
CA GLN A 42 30.10 16.73 -14.82
C GLN A 42 28.76 15.99 -14.89
N PRO A 43 28.33 15.34 -13.80
CA PRO A 43 26.97 14.83 -13.71
C PRO A 43 25.97 15.99 -13.80
N ALA A 44 24.81 15.72 -14.36
CA ALA A 44 23.73 16.68 -14.42
C ALA A 44 22.48 16.12 -13.75
N THR A 45 21.80 16.95 -12.96
CA THR A 45 20.51 16.61 -12.36
C THR A 45 19.47 17.61 -12.85
N LEU A 46 18.33 17.09 -13.31
CA LEU A 46 17.15 17.85 -13.67
C LEU A 46 16.09 17.57 -12.62
N SER A 47 15.72 18.59 -11.84
CA SER A 47 14.69 18.51 -10.81
C SER A 47 13.46 19.28 -11.26
N LEU A 48 12.29 18.64 -11.22
CA LEU A 48 11.01 19.29 -11.53
C LEU A 48 10.78 20.52 -10.66
N HIS A 49 11.18 20.46 -9.38
CA HIS A 49 11.06 21.59 -8.47
C HIS A 49 11.90 22.79 -8.93
N ASP A 50 13.14 22.54 -9.33
CA ASP A 50 14.08 23.60 -9.71
C ASP A 50 13.67 24.21 -11.06
N LEU A 51 13.28 23.38 -12.03
CA LEU A 51 12.77 23.84 -13.32
C LEU A 51 11.48 24.66 -13.16
N ALA A 52 10.54 24.22 -12.31
CA ALA A 52 9.32 24.97 -12.03
C ALA A 52 9.61 26.29 -11.32
N SER A 53 10.55 26.31 -10.37
CA SER A 53 10.99 27.53 -9.68
C SER A 53 11.62 28.54 -10.64
N LEU A 54 12.44 28.08 -11.59
CA LEU A 54 13.05 28.93 -12.61
C LEU A 54 12.00 29.58 -13.52
N VAL A 55 11.01 28.81 -13.97
CA VAL A 55 9.91 29.30 -14.80
C VAL A 55 9.06 30.31 -14.03
N ALA A 56 8.76 30.04 -12.76
CA ALA A 56 7.99 30.96 -11.92
C ALA A 56 8.72 32.29 -11.68
N ALA A 57 10.04 32.25 -11.44
CA ALA A 57 10.85 33.45 -11.26
C ALA A 57 10.87 34.31 -12.55
N ALA A 58 11.09 33.68 -13.71
CA ALA A 58 11.11 34.37 -14.99
C ALA A 58 9.76 35.01 -15.35
N ALA A 59 8.65 34.34 -15.02
CA ALA A 59 7.31 34.86 -15.23
C ALA A 59 7.04 36.12 -14.38
N ALA A 60 7.56 36.17 -13.14
CA ALA A 60 7.45 37.34 -12.27
C ALA A 60 8.26 38.55 -12.80
N GLU A 61 9.38 38.29 -13.48
CA GLU A 61 10.24 39.31 -14.08
C GLU A 61 9.78 39.75 -15.49
N GLY A 62 8.76 39.10 -16.06
CA GLY A 62 8.27 39.40 -17.41
C GLY A 62 9.26 39.04 -18.52
N ALA A 63 10.23 38.17 -18.24
CA ALA A 63 11.24 37.74 -19.21
C ALA A 63 10.66 36.67 -20.15
N ALA A 64 10.43 37.03 -21.41
CA ALA A 64 10.03 36.09 -22.46
C ALA A 64 11.29 35.54 -23.15
N ASP A 65 11.97 34.60 -22.51
CA ASP A 65 13.09 33.84 -23.09
C ASP A 65 12.58 32.50 -23.67
N GLU A 66 12.96 32.22 -24.91
CA GLU A 66 12.64 30.95 -25.58
C GLU A 66 13.20 29.75 -24.80
N ALA A 67 14.39 29.89 -24.20
CA ALA A 67 14.96 28.81 -23.39
C ALA A 67 14.08 28.49 -22.17
N LEU A 68 13.50 29.51 -21.54
CA LEU A 68 12.60 29.35 -20.38
C LEU A 68 11.27 28.74 -20.79
N ARG A 69 10.74 29.05 -21.98
CA ARG A 69 9.54 28.41 -22.53
C ARG A 69 9.74 26.91 -22.69
N LEU A 70 10.88 26.50 -23.25
CA LEU A 70 11.24 25.10 -23.46
C LEU A 70 11.48 24.36 -22.14
N VAL A 71 12.08 25.03 -21.15
CA VAL A 71 12.21 24.48 -19.79
C VAL A 71 10.84 24.28 -19.14
N GLY A 72 9.90 25.20 -19.33
CA GLY A 72 8.52 25.05 -18.90
C GLY A 72 7.83 23.84 -19.53
N GLU A 73 8.06 23.61 -20.83
CA GLU A 73 7.55 22.41 -21.51
C GLU A 73 8.16 21.12 -20.94
N LEU A 74 9.48 21.10 -20.71
CA LEU A 74 10.15 19.97 -20.06
C LEU A 74 9.59 19.70 -18.67
N ALA A 75 9.37 20.74 -17.86
CA ALA A 75 8.77 20.61 -16.53
C ALA A 75 7.35 20.05 -16.61
N MET A 76 6.53 20.49 -17.56
CA MET A 76 5.19 19.92 -17.79
C MET A 76 5.24 18.44 -18.18
N ARG A 77 6.17 18.05 -19.07
CA ARG A 77 6.36 16.65 -19.47
C ARG A 77 6.84 15.79 -18.30
N MET A 78 7.82 16.27 -17.54
CA MET A 78 8.27 15.60 -16.31
C MET A 78 7.10 15.41 -15.34
N ALA A 79 6.31 16.45 -15.08
CA ALA A 79 5.13 16.34 -14.22
C ALA A 79 4.08 15.34 -14.76
N ALA A 80 3.82 15.34 -16.06
CA ALA A 80 2.83 14.45 -16.66
C ALA A 80 3.25 12.96 -16.61
N HIS A 81 4.56 12.68 -16.68
CA HIS A 81 5.13 11.34 -16.48
C HIS A 81 5.44 11.04 -15.00
N SER A 82 5.02 11.92 -14.07
CA SER A 82 5.33 11.83 -12.64
C SER A 82 6.84 11.76 -12.31
N VAL A 83 7.70 12.30 -13.17
CA VAL A 83 9.15 12.37 -12.97
C VAL A 83 9.51 13.57 -12.11
N ARG A 84 10.09 13.34 -10.93
CA ARG A 84 10.56 14.38 -10.02
C ARG A 84 11.97 14.82 -10.30
N SER A 85 12.86 13.86 -10.50
CA SER A 85 14.23 14.17 -10.85
C SER A 85 14.82 13.15 -11.81
N LEU A 86 15.74 13.62 -12.64
CA LEU A 86 16.57 12.80 -13.50
C LEU A 86 18.02 13.12 -13.20
N SER A 87 18.80 12.12 -12.82
CA SER A 87 20.23 12.27 -12.61
C SER A 87 20.99 11.49 -13.67
N PHE A 88 21.91 12.18 -14.33
CA PHE A 88 22.74 11.70 -15.42
C PHE A 88 24.19 11.65 -14.96
N GLU A 89 24.78 10.47 -14.99
CA GLU A 89 26.22 10.26 -14.75
C GLU A 89 27.06 10.94 -15.86
N PRO A 90 28.32 11.30 -15.60
CA PRO A 90 29.20 11.82 -16.64
C PRO A 90 29.48 10.75 -17.70
N ALA A 91 29.78 11.20 -18.93
CA ALA A 91 30.18 10.34 -20.06
C ALA A 91 29.16 9.26 -20.47
N LEU A 92 27.85 9.54 -20.33
CA LEU A 92 26.80 8.64 -20.81
C LEU A 92 26.85 8.40 -22.32
N PRO A 93 26.49 7.18 -22.78
CA PRO A 93 26.32 6.93 -24.20
C PRO A 93 25.15 7.75 -24.75
N ALA A 94 25.32 8.29 -25.96
CA ALA A 94 24.31 9.10 -26.65
C ALA A 94 22.93 8.45 -26.71
N ARG A 95 22.91 7.11 -26.80
CA ARG A 95 21.69 6.32 -26.81
C ARG A 95 20.87 6.50 -25.54
N GLU A 96 21.47 6.47 -24.35
CA GLU A 96 20.73 6.55 -23.09
C GLU A 96 20.03 7.90 -22.93
N ILE A 97 20.72 9.01 -23.23
CA ILE A 97 20.13 10.35 -23.18
C ILE A 97 18.98 10.47 -24.20
N ALA A 98 19.19 9.97 -25.41
CA ALA A 98 18.16 9.97 -26.45
C ALA A 98 16.94 9.13 -26.07
N ASP A 99 17.15 7.96 -25.46
CA ASP A 99 16.08 7.05 -25.06
C ASP A 99 15.24 7.65 -23.91
N VAL A 100 15.86 8.34 -22.94
CA VAL A 100 15.16 9.08 -21.88
C VAL A 100 14.38 10.26 -22.45
N ALA A 101 14.98 11.03 -23.37
CA ALA A 101 14.29 12.14 -24.02
C ALA A 101 13.06 11.66 -24.82
N ARG A 102 13.16 10.52 -25.50
CA ARG A 102 12.02 9.89 -26.18
C ARG A 102 10.96 9.38 -25.22
N ALA A 103 11.37 8.82 -24.07
CA ALA A 103 10.43 8.38 -23.05
C ALA A 103 9.60 9.56 -22.51
N LEU A 104 10.23 10.73 -22.29
CA LEU A 104 9.53 11.95 -21.88
C LEU A 104 8.67 12.56 -22.99
N ALA A 105 9.12 12.49 -24.24
CA ALA A 105 8.39 13.01 -25.40
C ALA A 105 7.13 12.18 -25.74
N ALA A 106 7.10 10.91 -25.35
CA ALA A 106 5.92 10.06 -25.53
C ALA A 106 4.70 10.58 -24.75
N ASP A 107 3.51 10.16 -25.17
CA ASP A 107 2.27 10.50 -24.50
C ASP A 107 2.24 9.89 -23.08
N PRO A 108 1.98 10.70 -22.04
CA PRO A 108 1.80 10.20 -20.68
C PRO A 108 0.47 9.48 -20.56
N VAL A 109 0.40 8.47 -19.68
CA VAL A 109 -0.84 7.76 -19.36
C VAL A 109 -1.43 8.40 -18.10
N PRO A 110 -2.59 9.09 -18.17
CA PRO A 110 -3.13 9.79 -17.02
C PRO A 110 -3.48 8.83 -15.87
N GLY A 111 -3.10 9.19 -14.65
CA GLY A 111 -3.47 8.44 -13.44
C GLY A 111 -2.67 7.14 -13.22
N ASP A 112 -1.60 6.90 -13.98
CA ASP A 112 -0.71 5.75 -13.77
C ASP A 112 0.50 6.05 -12.86
N GLU A 113 0.57 7.28 -12.34
CA GLU A 113 1.62 7.76 -11.42
C GLU A 113 3.05 7.56 -11.95
N GLY A 114 3.22 7.51 -13.28
CA GLY A 114 4.51 7.32 -13.95
C GLY A 114 4.89 5.85 -14.18
N ALA A 115 4.00 4.89 -13.89
CA ALA A 115 4.26 3.46 -14.09
C ALA A 115 4.60 3.11 -15.55
N SER A 116 3.94 3.74 -16.53
CA SER A 116 4.25 3.53 -17.95
C SER A 116 5.60 4.11 -18.35
N PHE A 117 6.02 5.20 -17.71
CA PHE A 117 7.34 5.79 -17.93
C PHE A 117 8.43 4.91 -17.30
N ASP A 118 8.22 4.43 -16.07
CA ASP A 118 9.12 3.49 -15.38
C ASP A 118 9.29 2.19 -16.18
N ALA A 119 8.20 1.60 -16.64
CA ALA A 119 8.25 0.39 -17.47
C ALA A 119 9.08 0.57 -18.75
N ARG A 120 9.03 1.77 -19.37
CA ARG A 120 9.88 2.11 -20.53
C ARG A 120 11.34 2.22 -20.12
N LEU A 121 11.66 2.90 -19.02
CA LEU A 121 13.06 3.01 -18.55
C LEU A 121 13.65 1.64 -18.19
N VAL A 122 12.87 0.77 -17.54
CA VAL A 122 13.27 -0.61 -17.23
C VAL A 122 13.54 -1.40 -18.51
N ALA A 123 12.68 -1.29 -19.52
CA ALA A 123 12.87 -1.96 -20.80
C ALA A 123 14.12 -1.47 -21.58
N LEU A 124 14.57 -0.25 -21.33
CA LEU A 124 15.75 0.35 -21.96
C LEU A 124 17.07 -0.09 -21.33
N ALA A 125 17.05 -0.67 -20.13
CA ALA A 125 18.24 -1.14 -19.39
C ALA A 125 19.34 -0.07 -19.27
N LEU A 126 18.96 1.15 -18.89
CA LEU A 126 19.87 2.30 -18.72
C LEU A 126 20.91 2.02 -17.62
N THR A 127 22.14 2.51 -17.77
CA THR A 127 23.23 2.17 -16.84
C THR A 127 23.70 3.33 -15.98
N GLY A 128 23.58 4.56 -16.49
CA GLY A 128 24.00 5.76 -15.76
C GLY A 128 22.95 6.87 -15.74
N VAL A 129 21.69 6.54 -16.04
CA VAL A 129 20.56 7.43 -15.77
C VAL A 129 19.76 6.83 -14.61
N SER A 130 19.47 7.67 -13.61
CA SER A 130 18.50 7.36 -12.57
C SER A 130 17.35 8.34 -12.64
N ALA A 131 16.14 7.84 -12.45
CA ALA A 131 14.93 8.64 -12.42
C ALA A 131 14.25 8.45 -11.07
N GLU A 132 13.88 9.56 -10.44
CA GLU A 132 12.95 9.56 -9.32
C GLU A 132 11.56 9.80 -9.88
N ILE A 133 10.76 8.73 -9.89
CA ILE A 133 9.39 8.73 -10.41
C ILE A 133 8.41 8.64 -9.24
N GLY A 134 7.22 9.20 -9.42
CA GLY A 134 6.14 9.23 -8.45
C GLY A 134 6.30 10.36 -7.43
N SER A 135 5.34 10.43 -6.52
CA SER A 135 5.32 11.46 -5.47
C SER A 135 6.24 11.15 -4.27
N SER A 136 6.96 10.03 -4.32
CA SER A 136 7.61 9.35 -3.18
C SER A 136 9.14 9.25 -3.26
N GLY A 137 9.79 9.71 -4.34
CA GLY A 137 11.26 9.74 -4.42
C GLY A 137 11.92 8.35 -4.44
N PHE A 138 11.40 7.43 -5.25
CA PHE A 138 12.08 6.16 -5.49
C PHE A 138 13.32 6.38 -6.37
N VAL A 139 14.52 6.38 -5.77
CA VAL A 139 15.77 6.29 -6.53
C VAL A 139 15.92 4.86 -7.04
N ARG A 140 15.74 4.63 -8.35
CA ARG A 140 16.13 3.37 -9.01
C ARG A 140 17.30 3.60 -9.96
N ARG A 141 18.38 2.86 -9.70
CA ARG A 141 19.43 2.57 -10.68
C ARG A 141 18.97 1.32 -11.43
N ALA A 142 18.92 1.36 -12.76
CA ALA A 142 18.53 0.20 -13.54
C ALA A 142 19.59 -0.91 -13.35
N ALA A 143 19.21 -1.97 -12.64
CA ALA A 143 20.01 -3.18 -12.50
C ALA A 143 19.56 -4.20 -13.55
N LEU A 144 20.54 -4.91 -14.10
CA LEU A 144 20.38 -5.95 -15.12
C LEU A 144 19.41 -7.05 -14.68
N GLY A 145 18.38 -7.27 -15.51
CA GLY A 145 17.82 -8.61 -15.77
C GLY A 145 16.72 -9.11 -14.83
N ALA A 146 15.46 -8.95 -15.26
CA ALA A 146 14.41 -9.94 -15.05
C ALA A 146 13.33 -9.78 -16.13
N PHE A 147 13.19 -10.79 -16.99
CA PHE A 147 12.15 -10.83 -18.02
C PHE A 147 10.75 -10.96 -17.39
N PRO A 148 9.69 -10.35 -17.95
CA PRO A 148 8.33 -10.60 -17.49
C PRO A 148 7.85 -11.99 -17.92
N SER A 149 7.41 -12.79 -16.93
CA SER A 149 6.74 -14.07 -17.15
C SER A 149 5.36 -13.85 -17.79
N LYS A 150 5.11 -14.56 -18.88
CA LYS A 150 3.82 -14.59 -19.61
C LYS A 150 2.64 -14.90 -18.68
N ALA A 151 1.58 -14.11 -18.80
CA ALA A 151 0.27 -14.37 -18.22
C ALA A 151 -0.33 -15.70 -18.75
N ALA A 152 -0.82 -16.55 -17.84
CA ALA A 152 -1.61 -17.73 -18.18
C ALA A 152 -3.12 -17.41 -18.11
N PRO A 153 -3.97 -17.95 -19.01
CA PRO A 153 -5.38 -17.60 -19.07
C PRO A 153 -6.24 -18.35 -18.06
N VAL A 154 -7.28 -17.65 -17.62
CA VAL A 154 -8.38 -18.08 -16.74
C VAL A 154 -9.08 -19.33 -17.30
N ARG A 155 -9.24 -20.37 -16.48
CA ARG A 155 -10.12 -21.52 -16.75
C ARG A 155 -11.43 -21.39 -15.98
N THR A 156 -12.54 -21.46 -16.70
CA THR A 156 -13.90 -21.64 -16.19
C THR A 156 -14.12 -23.09 -15.71
N PRO A 157 -14.99 -23.33 -14.71
CA PRO A 157 -15.34 -24.68 -14.29
C PRO A 157 -16.42 -25.28 -15.20
N SER A 158 -16.18 -26.51 -15.67
CA SER A 158 -17.11 -27.34 -16.42
C SER A 158 -17.84 -28.29 -15.46
N ALA A 159 -19.18 -28.29 -15.53
CA ALA A 159 -20.04 -29.21 -14.78
C ALA A 159 -19.96 -30.62 -15.37
N SER A 160 -19.83 -31.64 -14.53
CA SER A 160 -20.03 -33.04 -14.92
C SER A 160 -21.15 -33.64 -14.10
N VAL A 161 -22.23 -33.95 -14.82
CA VAL A 161 -23.32 -34.85 -14.45
C VAL A 161 -22.81 -36.28 -14.60
N LEU A 162 -23.02 -37.14 -13.60
CA LEU A 162 -22.97 -38.59 -13.79
C LEU A 162 -24.03 -39.25 -12.92
N ALA A 163 -25.00 -39.84 -13.62
CA ALA A 163 -26.00 -40.76 -13.12
C ALA A 163 -25.40 -42.17 -12.98
N ILE A 164 -25.78 -42.90 -11.94
CA ILE A 164 -25.70 -44.37 -11.92
C ILE A 164 -26.97 -44.90 -11.26
N ALA A 165 -27.68 -45.74 -12.02
CA ALA A 165 -28.81 -46.56 -11.60
C ALA A 165 -28.31 -47.94 -11.11
N GLY A 166 -29.07 -48.58 -10.22
CA GLY A 166 -28.90 -49.99 -9.85
C GLY A 166 -29.97 -50.47 -8.87
N ASP A 167 -30.75 -51.46 -9.32
CA ASP A 167 -31.92 -52.11 -8.67
C ASP A 167 -31.61 -52.91 -7.39
N GLY A 168 -32.68 -53.23 -6.64
CA GLY A 168 -32.73 -53.78 -5.26
C GLY A 168 -32.35 -55.28 -5.07
N PRO A 169 -32.84 -56.05 -4.06
CA PRO A 169 -34.08 -55.87 -3.26
C PRO A 169 -34.06 -56.27 -1.74
N ALA A 170 -35.20 -55.98 -1.08
CA ALA A 170 -35.90 -56.68 0.02
C ALA A 170 -35.30 -56.85 1.45
N GLY A 171 -36.06 -56.37 2.46
CA GLY A 171 -36.24 -57.10 3.72
C GLY A 171 -36.36 -56.31 5.04
N ALA A 172 -37.57 -56.29 5.61
CA ALA A 172 -37.91 -56.31 7.04
C ALA A 172 -37.81 -55.03 7.94
N ALA A 173 -38.99 -54.42 8.13
CA ALA A 173 -39.72 -54.18 9.38
C ALA A 173 -39.06 -53.55 10.65
N ALA A 174 -39.78 -52.53 11.14
CA ALA A 174 -40.04 -52.14 12.54
C ALA A 174 -39.02 -51.24 13.28
N ALA A 175 -39.40 -49.97 13.49
CA ALA A 175 -39.67 -49.41 14.81
C ALA A 175 -40.05 -47.91 14.70
N ALA A 176 -41.18 -47.53 15.28
CA ALA A 176 -41.69 -46.16 15.35
C ALA A 176 -40.81 -45.27 16.27
N PRO A 177 -40.48 -44.03 15.89
CA PRO A 177 -39.84 -43.09 16.80
C PRO A 177 -40.88 -42.34 17.64
N ARG A 178 -40.73 -42.42 18.96
CA ARG A 178 -41.43 -41.55 19.93
C ARG A 178 -40.95 -40.09 19.79
N PRO A 179 -41.81 -39.08 19.87
CA PRO A 179 -41.38 -37.69 19.80
C PRO A 179 -40.81 -37.24 21.14
N LYS A 180 -39.49 -37.03 21.21
CA LYS A 180 -38.84 -36.19 22.22
C LYS A 180 -37.82 -35.31 21.50
N ARG A 181 -38.19 -34.04 21.32
CA ARG A 181 -37.34 -32.83 21.11
C ARG A 181 -38.13 -31.80 20.27
N ALA A 182 -39.17 -31.24 20.87
CA ALA A 182 -39.73 -29.97 20.40
C ALA A 182 -39.09 -28.78 21.11
N SER A 183 -38.45 -28.96 22.28
CA SER A 183 -37.83 -27.87 23.04
C SER A 183 -36.45 -27.45 22.50
N ASP A 184 -35.62 -28.39 22.04
CA ASP A 184 -34.25 -28.06 21.57
C ASP A 184 -34.26 -27.29 20.23
N SER A 185 -35.17 -27.64 19.32
CA SER A 185 -35.32 -26.93 18.05
C SER A 185 -35.92 -25.54 18.23
N GLN A 186 -36.77 -25.36 19.26
CA GLN A 186 -37.41 -24.08 19.55
C GLN A 186 -36.43 -23.11 20.24
N VAL A 187 -35.55 -23.60 21.11
CA VAL A 187 -34.44 -22.80 21.68
C VAL A 187 -33.42 -22.44 20.60
N MET A 188 -33.08 -23.35 19.68
CA MET A 188 -32.18 -23.05 18.56
C MET A 188 -32.78 -22.05 17.57
N MET A 189 -34.08 -22.13 17.25
CA MET A 189 -34.76 -21.12 16.41
C MET A 189 -34.89 -19.78 17.12
N GLN A 190 -35.16 -19.76 18.42
CA GLN A 190 -35.28 -18.53 19.19
C GLN A 190 -33.92 -17.84 19.39
N ASP A 191 -32.84 -18.61 19.55
CA ASP A 191 -31.46 -18.10 19.57
C ASP A 191 -31.05 -17.56 18.18
N GLN A 192 -31.42 -18.23 17.09
CA GLN A 192 -31.22 -17.72 15.73
C GLN A 192 -32.03 -16.44 15.44
N LEU A 193 -33.28 -16.36 15.89
CA LEU A 193 -34.12 -15.16 15.75
C LEU A 193 -33.63 -13.98 16.59
N MET A 194 -33.13 -14.22 17.81
CA MET A 194 -32.53 -13.18 18.66
C MET A 194 -31.19 -12.68 18.10
N ARG A 195 -30.41 -13.55 17.45
CA ARG A 195 -29.18 -13.17 16.71
C ARG A 195 -29.46 -12.35 15.46
N HIS A 196 -30.58 -12.59 14.78
CA HIS A 196 -31.02 -11.73 13.67
C HIS A 196 -31.56 -10.38 14.14
N ALA A 197 -32.23 -10.32 15.29
CA ALA A 197 -32.70 -9.05 15.86
C ALA A 197 -31.57 -8.15 16.38
N SER A 198 -30.43 -8.73 16.76
CA SER A 198 -29.22 -7.98 17.20
C SER A 198 -28.37 -7.48 16.03
N ALA A 199 -28.61 -7.95 14.80
CA ALA A 199 -27.93 -7.42 13.60
C ALA A 199 -28.42 -6.02 13.19
N ASP A 200 -29.61 -5.60 13.66
CA ASP A 200 -30.15 -4.24 13.52
C ASP A 200 -29.91 -3.38 14.78
N GLU A 201 -29.21 -3.93 15.77
CA GLU A 201 -28.83 -3.18 16.97
C GLU A 201 -27.76 -2.15 16.58
N GLY A 202 -28.10 -0.86 16.71
CA GLY A 202 -27.19 0.23 16.39
C GLY A 202 -25.93 0.19 17.26
N VAL A 203 -24.80 0.65 16.71
CA VAL A 203 -23.48 0.70 17.37
C VAL A 203 -23.55 1.27 18.79
N ALA A 204 -24.38 2.30 19.02
CA ALA A 204 -24.56 2.91 20.34
C ALA A 204 -25.09 1.92 21.39
N ALA A 205 -26.10 1.11 21.04
CA ALA A 205 -26.65 0.11 21.96
C ALA A 205 -25.65 -1.01 22.25
N LEU A 206 -24.84 -1.41 21.26
CA LEU A 206 -23.76 -2.38 21.47
C LEU A 206 -22.68 -1.84 22.41
N LEU A 207 -22.32 -0.56 22.29
CA LEU A 207 -21.38 0.10 23.20
C LEU A 207 -21.95 0.19 24.62
N ASP A 208 -23.23 0.54 24.79
CA ASP A 208 -23.89 0.56 26.10
C ASP A 208 -23.92 -0.84 26.75
N ARG A 209 -24.12 -1.90 25.95
CA ARG A 209 -24.05 -3.29 26.41
C ARG A 209 -22.64 -3.70 26.82
N LEU A 210 -21.63 -3.27 26.06
CA LEU A 210 -20.22 -3.45 26.43
C LEU A 210 -19.93 -2.75 27.76
N ASP A 211 -20.43 -1.53 27.96
CA ASP A 211 -20.25 -0.78 29.21
C ASP A 211 -20.91 -1.45 30.43
N GLY A 212 -22.01 -2.16 30.19
CA GLY A 212 -22.70 -2.98 31.19
C GLY A 212 -22.08 -4.37 31.40
N ALA A 213 -21.07 -4.77 30.62
CA ALA A 213 -20.62 -6.16 30.54
C ALA A 213 -20.01 -6.72 31.82
N VAL A 214 -19.48 -5.86 32.70
CA VAL A 214 -19.01 -6.26 34.04
C VAL A 214 -20.13 -6.95 34.85
N LYS A 215 -21.40 -6.65 34.55
CA LYS A 215 -22.59 -7.24 35.19
C LYS A 215 -23.27 -8.31 34.32
N ALA A 216 -22.74 -8.62 33.14
CA ALA A 216 -23.39 -9.54 32.22
C ALA A 216 -23.34 -10.99 32.75
N ALA A 217 -24.50 -11.67 32.73
CA ALA A 217 -24.61 -13.05 33.14
C ALA A 217 -23.89 -14.04 32.19
N ASN A 218 -23.64 -13.64 30.94
CA ASN A 218 -22.96 -14.48 29.94
C ASN A 218 -22.00 -13.64 29.06
N PRO A 219 -20.72 -13.51 29.44
CA PRO A 219 -19.73 -12.71 28.71
C PRO A 219 -19.42 -13.27 27.33
N SER A 220 -19.49 -14.60 27.14
CA SER A 220 -19.20 -15.24 25.84
C SER A 220 -20.24 -14.88 24.78
N ALA A 221 -21.53 -14.87 25.14
CA ALA A 221 -22.60 -14.49 24.22
C ALA A 221 -22.47 -13.03 23.76
N LEU A 222 -22.10 -12.11 24.67
CA LEU A 222 -21.84 -10.72 24.31
C LEU A 222 -20.66 -10.59 23.35
N VAL A 223 -19.57 -11.33 23.57
CA VAL A 223 -18.42 -11.34 22.67
C VAL A 223 -18.81 -11.87 21.29
N ASP A 224 -19.62 -12.94 21.21
CA ASP A 224 -20.10 -13.48 19.93
C ASP A 224 -20.98 -12.46 19.17
N ASP A 225 -21.85 -11.73 19.86
CA ASP A 225 -22.66 -10.65 19.27
C ASP A 225 -21.77 -9.51 18.74
N VAL A 226 -20.76 -9.09 19.53
CA VAL A 226 -19.77 -8.08 19.11
C VAL A 226 -19.01 -8.56 17.88
N MET A 227 -18.66 -9.84 17.81
CA MET A 227 -17.97 -10.39 16.65
C MET A 227 -18.82 -10.27 15.38
N LEU A 228 -20.09 -10.64 15.44
CA LEU A 228 -21.02 -10.51 14.31
C LEU A 228 -21.17 -9.05 13.87
N ALA A 229 -21.33 -8.13 14.82
CA ALA A 229 -21.43 -6.70 14.52
C ALA A 229 -20.15 -6.14 13.88
N VAL A 230 -18.96 -6.49 14.40
CA VAL A 230 -17.68 -6.04 13.83
C VAL A 230 -17.48 -6.57 12.41
N GLU A 231 -17.88 -7.81 12.12
CA GLU A 231 -17.81 -8.35 10.76
C GLU A 231 -18.73 -7.61 9.79
N ASP A 232 -19.97 -7.31 10.19
CA ASP A 232 -20.90 -6.52 9.38
C ASP A 232 -20.39 -5.09 9.13
N LEU A 233 -19.92 -4.40 10.18
CA LEU A 233 -19.30 -3.07 10.06
C LEU A 233 -18.08 -3.07 9.14
N GLY A 234 -17.22 -4.09 9.25
CA GLY A 234 -16.06 -4.26 8.38
C GLY A 234 -16.47 -4.44 6.92
N ASN A 235 -17.49 -5.25 6.64
CA ASN A 235 -18.01 -5.46 5.28
C ASN A 235 -18.64 -4.19 4.69
N ARG A 236 -19.21 -3.32 5.54
CA ARG A 236 -19.80 -2.02 5.14
C ARG A 236 -18.76 -0.88 5.07
N GLY A 237 -17.51 -1.14 5.44
CA GLY A 237 -16.45 -0.12 5.49
C GLY A 237 -16.63 0.91 6.61
N GLN A 238 -17.40 0.60 7.65
CA GLN A 238 -17.67 1.49 8.78
C GLN A 238 -16.54 1.40 9.83
N TRP A 239 -15.33 1.75 9.40
CA TRP A 239 -14.11 1.56 10.18
C TRP A 239 -14.06 2.41 11.46
N VAL A 240 -14.68 3.59 11.47
CA VAL A 240 -14.70 4.49 12.63
C VAL A 240 -15.43 3.85 13.81
N ASP A 241 -16.58 3.25 13.56
CA ASP A 241 -17.38 2.58 14.57
C ASP A 241 -16.72 1.28 15.04
N LEU A 242 -16.08 0.57 14.11
CA LEU A 242 -15.27 -0.61 14.43
C LEU A 242 -14.11 -0.27 15.39
N VAL A 243 -13.38 0.82 15.16
CA VAL A 243 -12.31 1.26 16.07
C VAL A 243 -12.85 1.55 17.47
N ARG A 244 -14.00 2.22 17.57
CA ARG A 244 -14.64 2.52 18.87
C ARG A 244 -15.01 1.24 19.63
N ILE A 245 -15.60 0.27 18.93
CA ILE A 245 -15.96 -1.03 19.53
C ILE A 245 -14.70 -1.78 19.99
N LEU A 246 -13.67 -1.86 19.15
CA LEU A 246 -12.43 -2.56 19.50
C LEU A 246 -11.69 -1.88 20.66
N GLU A 247 -11.60 -0.55 20.67
CA GLU A 247 -11.01 0.19 21.79
C GLU A 247 -11.77 -0.11 23.09
N ARG A 248 -13.11 -0.07 23.05
CA ARG A 248 -13.93 -0.35 24.23
C ARG A 248 -13.81 -1.79 24.71
N LEU A 249 -13.71 -2.73 23.79
CA LEU A 249 -13.51 -4.15 24.08
C LEU A 249 -12.17 -4.40 24.79
N HIS A 250 -11.09 -3.73 24.37
CA HIS A 250 -9.79 -3.80 25.02
C HIS A 250 -9.81 -3.16 26.41
N ASP A 251 -10.38 -1.96 26.54
CA ASP A 251 -10.53 -1.29 27.84
C ASP A 251 -11.29 -2.16 28.85
N HIS A 252 -12.33 -2.86 28.39
CA HIS A 252 -13.08 -3.81 29.22
C HIS A 252 -12.26 -5.04 29.59
N HIS A 253 -11.52 -5.62 28.65
CA HIS A 253 -10.65 -6.75 28.93
C HIS A 253 -9.59 -6.41 30.01
N GLU A 254 -9.04 -5.20 29.98
CA GLU A 254 -8.07 -4.72 30.98
C GLU A 254 -8.71 -4.46 32.36
N ALA A 255 -9.96 -4.01 32.40
CA ALA A 255 -10.68 -3.76 33.66
C ALA A 255 -11.19 -5.03 34.35
N LEU A 256 -11.37 -6.13 33.62
CA LEU A 256 -11.85 -7.40 34.18
C LEU A 256 -10.77 -8.07 35.04
N ALA A 257 -11.18 -8.55 36.21
CA ALA A 257 -10.35 -9.44 37.02
C ALA A 257 -10.12 -10.79 36.33
N ASP A 258 -9.06 -11.50 36.69
CA ASP A 258 -8.76 -12.82 36.13
C ASP A 258 -9.90 -13.81 36.38
N GLY A 259 -10.41 -14.41 35.30
CA GLY A 259 -11.58 -15.28 35.34
C GLY A 259 -12.06 -15.69 33.95
N ASP A 260 -13.19 -16.40 33.92
CA ASP A 260 -13.77 -16.91 32.66
C ASP A 260 -14.19 -15.77 31.71
N ALA A 261 -14.74 -14.68 32.26
CA ALA A 261 -15.09 -13.49 31.48
C ALA A 261 -13.86 -12.88 30.80
N ARG A 262 -12.78 -12.65 31.55
CA ARG A 262 -11.53 -12.10 30.99
C ARG A 262 -10.96 -12.98 29.88
N ARG A 263 -11.03 -14.31 30.04
CA ARG A 263 -10.61 -15.28 29.02
C ARG A 263 -11.52 -15.24 27.78
N ALA A 264 -12.83 -15.13 27.95
CA ALA A 264 -13.78 -15.01 26.84
C ALA A 264 -13.50 -13.75 26.00
N PHE A 265 -13.32 -12.59 26.65
CA PHE A 265 -12.96 -11.34 25.97
C PHE A 265 -11.61 -11.44 25.26
N LEU A 266 -10.59 -12.02 25.89
CA LEU A 266 -9.28 -12.21 25.26
C LEU A 266 -9.37 -13.07 23.99
N MET A 267 -10.15 -14.15 24.03
CA MET A 267 -10.36 -15.01 22.88
C MET A 267 -11.15 -14.30 21.77
N GLY A 268 -12.14 -13.51 22.13
CA GLY A 268 -12.87 -12.63 21.20
C GLY A 268 -11.94 -11.64 20.50
N ILE A 269 -11.15 -10.90 21.28
CA ILE A 269 -10.15 -9.94 20.76
C ILE A 269 -9.21 -10.62 19.76
N ARG A 270 -8.64 -11.77 20.11
CA ARG A 270 -7.74 -12.52 19.22
C ARG A 270 -8.42 -12.94 17.91
N ARG A 271 -9.70 -13.33 17.95
CA ARG A 271 -10.46 -13.68 16.74
C ARG A 271 -10.76 -12.46 15.87
N LEU A 272 -10.82 -11.27 16.45
CA LEU A 272 -11.07 -10.01 15.76
C LEU A 272 -9.79 -9.37 15.18
N GLN A 273 -8.61 -9.84 15.55
CA GLN A 273 -7.31 -9.41 14.98
C GLN A 273 -7.07 -10.00 13.58
N ARG A 274 -8.08 -9.92 12.70
CA ARG A 274 -8.02 -10.42 11.31
C ARG A 274 -7.29 -9.40 10.43
N PRO A 275 -6.47 -9.85 9.45
CA PRO A 275 -5.71 -8.95 8.57
C PRO A 275 -6.58 -7.87 7.89
N VAL A 276 -7.74 -8.25 7.37
CA VAL A 276 -8.66 -7.33 6.68
C VAL A 276 -9.14 -6.19 7.59
N LEU A 277 -9.44 -6.49 8.86
CA LEU A 277 -9.91 -5.49 9.81
C LEU A 277 -8.75 -4.56 10.20
N MET A 278 -7.58 -5.11 10.49
CA MET A 278 -6.40 -4.31 10.83
C MET A 278 -5.98 -3.41 9.67
N GLN A 279 -6.05 -3.90 8.42
CA GLN A 279 -5.79 -3.09 7.23
C GLN A 279 -6.79 -1.93 7.08
N GLY A 280 -8.09 -2.18 7.29
CA GLY A 280 -9.12 -1.13 7.27
C GLY A 280 -8.90 -0.06 8.36
N ILE A 281 -8.56 -0.48 9.58
CA ILE A 281 -8.24 0.44 10.69
C ILE A 281 -6.98 1.25 10.39
N ALA A 282 -5.93 0.61 9.87
CA ALA A 282 -4.68 1.29 9.55
C ALA A 282 -4.93 2.46 8.59
N ARG A 283 -5.74 2.28 7.53
CA ARG A 283 -6.07 3.34 6.56
C ARG A 283 -6.71 4.59 7.17
N LEU A 284 -7.34 4.48 8.34
CA LEU A 284 -7.86 5.65 9.05
C LEU A 284 -6.79 6.57 9.63
N LEU A 285 -5.58 6.06 9.90
CA LEU A 285 -4.49 6.84 10.49
C LEU A 285 -4.17 8.13 9.71
N PRO A 286 -3.96 8.09 8.38
CA PRO A 286 -3.78 9.32 7.61
C PRO A 286 -5.04 10.17 7.50
N GLU A 287 -6.19 9.54 7.26
CA GLU A 287 -7.46 10.21 6.93
C GLU A 287 -8.08 10.95 8.11
N ARG A 288 -7.99 10.38 9.32
CA ARG A 288 -8.73 10.83 10.51
C ARG A 288 -7.79 11.12 11.67
N ARG A 289 -7.27 12.35 11.68
CA ARG A 289 -6.33 12.82 12.73
C ARG A 289 -6.91 12.73 14.14
N ASP A 290 -8.21 12.94 14.27
CA ASP A 290 -8.99 12.84 15.51
C ASP A 290 -8.97 11.42 16.10
N LEU A 291 -8.91 10.39 15.25
CA LEU A 291 -8.95 8.98 15.66
C LEU A 291 -7.58 8.32 15.76
N ARG A 292 -6.49 9.05 15.50
CA ARG A 292 -5.14 8.48 15.46
C ARG A 292 -4.74 7.79 16.75
N ALA A 293 -5.07 8.38 17.90
CA ALA A 293 -4.73 7.80 19.21
C ALA A 293 -5.44 6.45 19.41
N SER A 294 -6.74 6.37 19.12
CA SER A 294 -7.53 5.14 19.20
C SER A 294 -7.03 4.08 18.21
N CYS A 295 -6.80 4.46 16.94
CA CYS A 295 -6.28 3.54 15.93
C CYS A 295 -4.89 2.99 16.32
N THR A 296 -4.02 3.87 16.83
CA THR A 296 -2.68 3.49 17.32
C THR A 296 -2.79 2.46 18.44
N ARG A 297 -3.66 2.71 19.44
CA ARG A 297 -3.86 1.77 20.56
C ARG A 297 -4.32 0.40 20.07
N VAL A 298 -5.35 0.37 19.22
CA VAL A 298 -5.91 -0.89 18.69
C VAL A 298 -4.88 -1.66 17.87
N LEU A 299 -4.13 -0.99 16.98
CA LEU A 299 -3.11 -1.64 16.13
C LEU A 299 -1.91 -2.14 16.95
N VAL A 300 -1.45 -1.38 17.94
CA VAL A 300 -0.35 -1.81 18.82
C VAL A 300 -0.77 -3.00 19.68
N GLN A 301 -1.98 -2.98 20.24
CA GLN A 301 -2.53 -4.11 21.01
C GLN A 301 -2.80 -5.35 20.13
N ALA A 302 -3.04 -5.15 18.83
CA ALA A 302 -3.14 -6.25 17.86
C ALA A 302 -1.81 -6.98 17.60
N GLY A 303 -0.68 -6.44 18.05
CA GLY A 303 0.62 -7.08 17.93
C GLY A 303 1.02 -7.29 16.48
N GLU A 304 1.34 -8.53 16.11
CA GLU A 304 1.83 -8.91 14.78
C GLU A 304 0.82 -8.55 13.67
N ALA A 305 -0.47 -8.86 13.86
CA ALA A 305 -1.50 -8.52 12.89
C ALA A 305 -1.63 -7.01 12.65
N GLY A 306 -1.40 -6.20 13.68
CA GLY A 306 -1.36 -4.74 13.56
C GLY A 306 -0.09 -4.25 12.87
N ALA A 307 1.07 -4.83 13.19
CA ALA A 307 2.34 -4.53 12.54
C ALA A 307 2.30 -4.85 11.05
N ASP A 308 1.80 -6.03 10.66
CA ASP A 308 1.67 -6.44 9.27
C ASP A 308 0.76 -5.50 8.49
N ALA A 309 -0.40 -5.15 9.05
CA ALA A 309 -1.31 -4.19 8.42
C ALA A 309 -0.65 -2.81 8.22
N LEU A 310 0.16 -2.35 9.17
CA LEU A 310 0.91 -1.09 9.04
C LEU A 310 2.01 -1.19 7.99
N ILE A 311 2.75 -2.30 7.94
CA ILE A 311 3.81 -2.55 6.95
C ILE A 311 3.19 -2.61 5.56
N ASP A 312 2.10 -3.35 5.38
CA ASP A 312 1.38 -3.46 4.10
C ASP A 312 0.91 -2.08 3.63
N ASN A 313 0.22 -1.32 4.48
CA ASN A 313 -0.26 0.02 4.10
C ASN A 313 0.90 1.00 3.87
N LEU A 314 2.01 0.86 4.59
CA LEU A 314 3.21 1.65 4.35
C LEU A 314 3.88 1.30 3.02
N ILE A 315 3.93 0.02 2.65
CA ILE A 315 4.49 -0.42 1.36
C ILE A 315 3.58 0.04 0.21
N SER A 316 2.26 -0.08 0.39
CA SER A 316 1.27 0.31 -0.62
C SER A 316 1.04 1.82 -0.71
N SER A 317 1.34 2.60 0.33
CA SER A 317 1.10 4.05 0.32
C SER A 317 2.24 4.80 -0.35
N GLU A 318 1.87 5.61 -1.33
CA GLU A 318 2.77 6.49 -2.09
C GLU A 318 2.82 7.91 -1.50
N VAL A 319 1.89 8.24 -0.60
CA VAL A 319 1.74 9.58 -0.04
C VAL A 319 2.63 9.73 1.20
N SER A 320 3.62 10.63 1.12
CA SER A 320 4.60 10.86 2.19
C SER A 320 3.97 11.14 3.57
N SER A 321 2.87 11.88 3.62
CA SER A 321 2.17 12.16 4.89
C SER A 321 1.50 10.93 5.50
N GLU A 322 1.05 9.98 4.67
CA GLU A 322 0.45 8.73 5.14
C GLU A 322 1.53 7.74 5.58
N ARG A 323 2.58 7.58 4.76
CA ARG A 323 3.78 6.81 5.12
C ARG A 323 4.33 7.25 6.46
N ARG A 324 4.42 8.57 6.69
CA ARG A 324 4.82 9.13 7.98
C ARG A 324 3.85 8.74 9.10
N ALA A 325 2.53 8.79 8.85
CA ALA A 325 1.55 8.36 9.85
C ALA A 325 1.71 6.88 10.23
N TYR A 326 1.95 5.99 9.25
CA TYR A 326 2.20 4.57 9.51
C TYR A 326 3.52 4.34 10.25
N LEU A 327 4.61 5.01 9.84
CA LEU A 327 5.91 4.93 10.51
C LEU A 327 5.84 5.36 11.98
N GLU A 328 5.14 6.45 12.29
CA GLU A 328 4.99 6.92 13.67
C GLU A 328 4.28 5.91 14.56
N VAL A 329 3.35 5.12 14.03
CA VAL A 329 2.68 4.04 14.76
C VAL A 329 3.55 2.78 14.82
N LEU A 330 4.25 2.42 13.74
CA LEU A 330 5.17 1.28 13.71
C LEU A 330 6.28 1.40 14.77
N LYS A 331 6.80 2.62 15.01
CA LYS A 331 7.76 2.90 16.09
C LYS A 331 7.23 2.55 17.48
N GLN A 332 5.92 2.56 17.66
CA GLN A 332 5.24 2.26 18.92
C GLN A 332 4.81 0.79 19.01
N CYS A 333 4.96 0.00 17.92
CA CYS A 333 4.53 -1.39 17.87
C CYS A 333 5.72 -2.35 18.10
N PRO A 334 5.81 -3.01 19.27
CA PRO A 334 6.94 -3.90 19.57
C PRO A 334 7.03 -5.10 18.61
N ALA A 335 5.88 -5.56 18.10
CA ALA A 335 5.82 -6.69 17.17
C ALA A 335 6.42 -6.38 15.79
N ALA A 336 6.55 -5.11 15.41
CA ALA A 336 7.10 -4.70 14.12
C ALA A 336 8.54 -5.20 13.89
N ALA A 337 9.35 -5.23 14.95
CA ALA A 337 10.72 -5.73 14.88
C ALA A 337 10.80 -7.20 14.44
N ASN A 338 9.87 -8.04 14.91
CA ASN A 338 9.84 -9.45 14.53
C ASN A 338 9.31 -9.61 13.11
N ALA A 339 8.17 -8.98 12.78
CA ALA A 339 7.59 -9.04 11.44
C ALA A 339 8.61 -8.63 10.35
N LEU A 340 9.33 -7.52 10.55
CA LEU A 340 10.36 -7.06 9.61
C LEU A 340 11.56 -8.01 9.52
N GLN A 341 11.98 -8.64 10.62
CA GLN A 341 13.05 -9.64 10.60
C GLN A 341 12.65 -10.90 9.83
N HIS A 342 11.38 -11.30 9.87
CA HIS A 342 10.86 -12.39 9.04
C HIS A 342 10.95 -12.04 7.53
N LEU A 343 10.65 -10.79 7.17
CA LEU A 343 10.75 -10.31 5.79
C LEU A 343 12.18 -10.24 5.23
N LEU A 344 13.22 -10.25 6.10
CA LEU A 344 14.61 -10.38 5.65
C LEU A 344 14.93 -11.75 5.03
N SER A 345 14.06 -12.74 5.22
CA SER A 345 14.19 -14.08 4.64
C SER A 345 13.29 -14.31 3.42
N ASP A 346 12.66 -13.27 2.88
CA ASP A 346 11.86 -13.36 1.65
C ASP A 346 12.76 -13.56 0.41
N ASP A 347 12.33 -14.40 -0.53
CA ASP A 347 13.07 -14.67 -1.76
C ASP A 347 13.21 -13.44 -2.68
N ARG A 348 12.32 -12.44 -2.51
CA ARG A 348 12.25 -11.26 -3.36
C ARG A 348 13.17 -10.17 -2.81
N TRP A 349 14.25 -9.87 -3.55
CA TRP A 349 15.29 -8.91 -3.13
C TRP A 349 14.77 -7.53 -2.68
N TYR A 350 13.70 -7.04 -3.31
CA TYR A 350 13.13 -5.72 -2.98
C TYR A 350 12.39 -5.72 -1.64
N VAL A 351 11.82 -6.86 -1.22
CA VAL A 351 11.19 -7.02 0.10
C VAL A 351 12.25 -6.98 1.18
N VAL A 352 13.33 -7.75 0.99
CA VAL A 352 14.49 -7.77 1.90
C VAL A 352 15.10 -6.37 2.04
N ARG A 353 15.30 -5.64 0.93
CA ARG A 353 15.81 -4.27 0.95
C ARG A 353 14.91 -3.32 1.74
N ASN A 354 13.59 -3.38 1.51
CA ASN A 354 12.64 -2.51 2.20
C ASN A 354 12.56 -2.83 3.69
N ALA A 355 12.55 -4.10 4.06
CA ALA A 355 12.57 -4.54 5.44
C ALA A 355 13.87 -4.09 6.15
N ALA A 356 15.02 -4.21 5.49
CA ALA A 356 16.30 -3.73 6.01
C ALA A 356 16.31 -2.20 6.25
N ALA A 357 15.79 -1.43 5.29
CA ALA A 357 15.64 0.02 5.43
C ALA A 357 14.74 0.39 6.63
N LEU A 358 13.58 -0.27 6.76
CA LEU A 358 12.65 -0.05 7.86
C LEU A 358 13.24 -0.42 9.22
N LEU A 359 13.97 -1.53 9.32
CA LEU A 359 14.67 -1.92 10.55
C LEU A 359 15.71 -0.88 10.98
N GLY A 360 16.41 -0.28 10.00
CA GLY A 360 17.34 0.82 10.23
C GLY A 360 16.63 2.09 10.71
N GLU A 361 15.53 2.49 10.05
CA GLU A 361 14.73 3.66 10.43
C GLU A 361 14.12 3.52 11.84
N LEU A 362 13.68 2.31 12.19
CA LEU A 362 13.13 1.98 13.50
C LEU A 362 14.22 1.78 14.57
N ARG A 363 15.51 1.80 14.20
CA ARG A 363 16.67 1.58 15.09
C ARG A 363 16.56 0.29 15.91
N VAL A 364 16.14 -0.80 15.27
CA VAL A 364 15.96 -2.10 15.94
C VAL A 364 17.32 -2.76 16.16
N VAL A 365 17.89 -2.59 17.36
CA VAL A 365 19.20 -3.16 17.74
C VAL A 365 19.24 -4.68 17.56
N ALA A 366 18.14 -5.38 17.86
CA ALA A 366 18.06 -6.83 17.71
C ALA A 366 18.28 -7.33 16.26
N ALA A 367 18.08 -6.46 15.26
CA ALA A 367 18.25 -6.80 13.86
C ALA A 367 19.69 -6.63 13.34
N GLU A 368 20.60 -6.01 14.09
CA GLU A 368 21.97 -5.69 13.63
C GLU A 368 22.71 -6.91 13.08
N ARG A 369 22.69 -8.02 13.81
CA ARG A 369 23.33 -9.27 13.38
C ARG A 369 22.78 -9.75 12.04
N ARG A 370 21.46 -9.79 11.90
CA ARG A 370 20.80 -10.29 10.69
C ARG A 370 21.00 -9.36 9.49
N LEU A 371 21.08 -8.06 9.74
CA LEU A 371 21.42 -7.06 8.72
C LEU A 371 22.88 -7.19 8.27
N SER A 372 23.82 -7.50 9.18
CA SER A 372 25.23 -7.70 8.82
C SER A 372 25.47 -8.94 7.96
N GLU A 373 24.61 -9.95 8.06
CA GLU A 373 24.67 -11.18 7.23
C GLU A 373 24.17 -10.93 5.78
N LEU A 374 23.54 -9.77 5.51
CA LEU A 374 23.06 -9.37 4.18
C LEU A 374 24.04 -8.49 3.40
N ALA A 375 25.08 -7.98 4.08
CA ALA A 375 26.14 -7.14 3.49
C ALA A 375 27.31 -8.01 3.00
#